data_AF-A0A969XRI0-F1
#
_entry.id   AF-A0A969XRI0-F1
#
_cell.length_a   1.000
_cell.length_b   1.000
_cell.length_c   1.000
_cell.angle_alpha   90.00
_cell.angle_beta   90.00
_cell.angle_gamma   90.00
#
_symmetry.space_group_name_H-M   'P 1'
#
loop_
_entity.id
_entity.type
_entity.pdbx_description
1 polymer ?
#
loop_
_entity_poly.entity_id
_entity_poly.type
_entity_poly.pdbx_seq_one_letter_code
_entity_poly.pdbx_strand_id
1 'polypeptide(L)'
;MARGPRSGGRRGRCTAAAATVSGGAATRPRACDAELAHRRISIYQVPTRAVAAEADGLYAWMETGWEYFRELARRGFELPAPGMLPGALGQAPAALEVYPHASFSALLGGTPPSKSSRAGLRARVVTLRSVGVVWDEYFDHDSLDALAAALTAWRFVQGRATPVGDDRDGYIWLPVTEHELRPSYGRFTEREALAAARRLRG
;
A
#
# COMPACT_ATOMS: atom_id res chain seq x y z
N MET A 1 -16.90 28.84 55.67
CA MET A 1 -16.94 27.53 54.99
C MET A 1 -17.88 27.61 53.80
N ALA A 2 -17.36 27.98 52.63
CA ALA A 2 -18.12 28.10 51.39
C ALA A 2 -17.89 26.85 50.52
N ARG A 3 -18.99 26.27 50.04
CA ARG A 3 -19.06 25.04 49.26
C ARG A 3 -18.47 25.27 47.86
N GLY A 4 -17.49 24.47 47.46
CA GLY A 4 -16.95 24.46 46.09
C GLY A 4 -17.93 23.85 45.08
N PRO A 5 -18.05 24.38 43.86
CA PRO A 5 -18.86 23.75 42.82
C PRO A 5 -18.05 22.74 42.01
N ARG A 6 -18.80 21.71 41.58
CA ARG A 6 -18.36 20.47 40.97
C ARG A 6 -17.94 20.63 39.50
N SER A 7 -17.02 19.76 39.12
CA SER A 7 -16.58 19.42 37.76
C SER A 7 -17.74 19.13 36.80
N GLY A 8 -17.76 19.83 35.67
CA GLY A 8 -18.60 19.52 34.50
C GLY A 8 -17.72 19.42 33.25
N GLY A 9 -17.30 18.21 32.90
CA GLY A 9 -16.55 17.93 31.68
C GLY A 9 -17.41 18.11 30.43
N ARG A 10 -17.03 19.05 29.56
CA ARG A 10 -17.53 19.12 28.18
C ARG A 10 -16.52 18.43 27.27
N ARG A 11 -16.90 17.25 26.76
CA ARG A 11 -16.25 16.59 25.63
C ARG A 11 -16.51 17.45 24.38
N GLY A 12 -15.50 18.19 23.94
CA GLY A 12 -15.53 18.90 22.67
C GLY A 12 -15.55 17.90 21.52
N ARG A 13 -16.62 17.90 20.72
CA ARG A 13 -16.67 17.19 19.44
C ARG A 13 -15.73 17.92 18.48
N CYS A 14 -14.67 17.26 18.02
CA CYS A 14 -13.94 17.71 16.84
C CYS A 14 -14.81 17.45 15.61
N THR A 15 -15.59 18.43 15.20
CA THR A 15 -16.16 18.49 13.85
C THR A 15 -15.12 19.17 12.96
N ALA A 16 -14.43 18.39 12.12
CA ALA A 16 -13.60 18.95 11.07
C ALA A 16 -14.52 19.61 10.04
N ALA A 17 -14.58 20.94 10.07
CA ALA A 17 -15.22 21.73 9.03
C ALA A 17 -14.33 21.72 7.79
N ALA A 18 -14.92 21.37 6.65
CA ALA A 18 -14.28 21.50 5.35
C ALA A 18 -14.09 22.99 5.05
N ALA A 19 -12.86 23.48 5.15
CA ALA A 19 -12.47 24.80 4.70
C ALA A 19 -11.97 24.68 3.26
N THR A 20 -12.76 25.18 2.31
CA THR A 20 -12.38 25.34 0.91
C THR A 20 -11.49 26.56 0.79
N VAL A 21 -10.23 26.38 0.34
CA VAL A 21 -9.35 27.47 -0.08
C VAL A 21 -8.99 27.23 -1.55
N SER A 22 -9.32 28.18 -2.42
CA SER A 22 -9.02 28.16 -3.85
C SER A 22 -7.75 28.96 -4.16
N GLY A 23 -6.75 28.32 -4.76
CA GLY A 23 -5.57 28.99 -5.33
C GLY A 23 -4.39 28.06 -5.63
N GLY A 24 -4.34 27.49 -6.85
CA GLY A 24 -3.09 27.32 -7.62
C GLY A 24 -2.04 26.26 -7.24
N ALA A 25 -2.36 24.96 -7.32
CA ALA A 25 -1.46 23.87 -7.73
C ALA A 25 -2.33 22.67 -8.10
N ALA A 26 -2.10 21.98 -9.22
CA ALA A 26 -3.01 20.93 -9.70
C ALA A 26 -3.25 19.86 -8.60
N THR A 27 -4.48 19.88 -8.06
CA THR A 27 -4.99 19.15 -6.89
C THR A 27 -5.34 17.69 -7.19
N ARG A 28 -4.71 17.07 -8.19
CA ARG A 28 -5.04 15.69 -8.55
C ARG A 28 -4.20 14.71 -7.73
N PRO A 29 -4.81 13.63 -7.21
CA PRO A 29 -4.04 12.56 -6.59
C PRO A 29 -3.05 11.92 -7.59
N ARG A 30 -2.04 11.22 -7.06
CA ARG A 30 -1.13 10.40 -7.88
C ARG A 30 -1.97 9.40 -8.70
N ALA A 31 -1.54 9.12 -9.93
CA ALA A 31 -2.24 8.18 -10.81
C ALA A 31 -2.45 6.81 -10.13
N CYS A 32 -1.44 6.29 -9.43
CA CYS A 32 -1.54 5.03 -8.69
C CYS A 32 -2.61 5.09 -7.57
N ASP A 33 -2.72 6.20 -6.86
CA ASP A 33 -3.67 6.38 -5.76
C ASP A 33 -5.11 6.43 -6.29
N ALA A 34 -5.31 7.16 -7.39
CA ALA A 34 -6.60 7.24 -8.09
C ALA A 34 -7.01 5.88 -8.65
N GLU A 35 -6.07 5.15 -9.24
CA GLU A 35 -6.28 3.86 -9.86
C GLU A 35 -6.68 2.77 -8.84
N LEU A 36 -6.02 2.77 -7.67
CA LEU A 36 -6.37 1.89 -6.55
C LEU A 36 -7.72 2.28 -5.93
N ALA A 37 -7.99 3.58 -5.77
CA ALA A 37 -9.27 4.07 -5.26
C ALA A 37 -10.44 3.69 -6.19
N HIS A 38 -10.27 3.79 -7.51
CA HIS A 38 -11.26 3.35 -8.50
C HIS A 38 -11.60 1.86 -8.36
N ARG A 39 -10.58 1.04 -8.05
CA ARG A 39 -10.73 -0.39 -7.76
C ARG A 39 -11.32 -0.69 -6.38
N ARG A 40 -11.69 0.32 -5.59
CA ARG A 40 -12.15 0.20 -4.20
C ARG A 40 -11.11 -0.40 -3.24
N ILE A 41 -9.83 -0.22 -3.56
CA ILE A 41 -8.73 -0.52 -2.64
C ILE A 41 -8.43 0.76 -1.86
N SER A 42 -8.54 0.71 -0.54
CA SER A 42 -8.32 1.88 0.30
C SER A 42 -6.85 2.27 0.28
N ILE A 43 -6.55 3.54 0.00
CA ILE A 43 -5.21 4.11 0.09
C ILE A 43 -5.30 5.55 0.58
N TYR A 44 -4.34 5.95 1.41
CA TYR A 44 -4.17 7.34 1.78
C TYR A 44 -3.67 8.11 0.55
N GLN A 45 -4.42 9.12 0.12
CA GLN A 45 -4.03 9.92 -1.04
C GLN A 45 -2.82 10.75 -0.65
N VAL A 46 -1.69 10.50 -1.31
CA VAL A 46 -0.45 11.20 -1.02
C VAL A 46 -0.60 12.67 -1.44
N PRO A 47 -0.30 13.64 -0.55
CA PRO A 47 -0.39 15.05 -0.92
C PRO A 47 0.60 15.38 -2.04
N THR A 48 0.32 16.46 -2.77
CA THR A 48 1.33 17.01 -3.68
C THR A 48 2.52 17.53 -2.87
N ARG A 49 3.70 17.62 -3.50
CA ARG A 49 4.91 18.14 -2.83
C ARG A 49 4.72 19.55 -2.26
N ALA A 50 3.94 20.39 -2.95
CA ALA A 50 3.60 21.73 -2.48
C ALA A 50 2.77 21.68 -1.19
N VAL A 51 1.69 20.88 -1.17
CA VAL A 51 0.85 20.68 0.03
C VAL A 51 1.66 20.07 1.17
N ALA A 52 2.56 19.12 0.86
CA ALA A 52 3.39 18.49 1.88
C ALA A 52 4.36 19.48 2.55
N ALA A 53 4.93 20.41 1.79
CA ALA A 53 5.86 21.43 2.29
C ALA A 53 5.17 22.44 3.24
N GLU A 54 3.87 22.67 3.06
CA GLU A 54 3.08 23.59 3.89
C GLU A 54 2.54 22.95 5.17
N ALA A 55 2.56 21.62 5.29
CA ALA A 55 1.86 20.88 6.34
C ALA A 55 2.68 20.64 7.63
N ASP A 56 3.60 21.54 7.97
CA ASP A 56 4.40 21.55 9.21
C ASP A 56 4.91 20.15 9.65
N GLY A 57 5.61 19.46 8.75
CA GLY A 57 6.23 18.16 9.05
C GLY A 57 5.26 16.97 9.16
N LEU A 58 3.94 17.15 8.96
CA LEU A 58 2.94 16.06 8.96
C LEU A 58 3.30 14.91 8.00
N TYR A 59 4.04 15.22 6.94
CA TYR A 59 4.45 14.28 5.90
C TYR A 59 5.94 13.92 5.94
N ALA A 60 6.65 14.23 7.03
CA ALA A 60 8.09 13.93 7.16
C ALA A 60 8.43 12.45 6.96
N TRP A 61 7.50 11.54 7.31
CA TRP A 61 7.65 10.10 7.07
C TRP A 61 7.82 9.74 5.57
N MET A 62 7.31 10.57 4.65
CA MET A 62 7.49 10.37 3.21
C MET A 62 8.93 10.66 2.77
N GLU A 63 9.60 11.60 3.45
CA GLU A 63 10.98 11.98 3.14
C GLU A 63 11.93 10.80 3.34
N THR A 64 11.71 10.00 4.39
CA THR A 64 12.43 8.74 4.62
C THR A 64 12.30 7.79 3.43
N GLY A 65 11.10 7.65 2.86
CA GLY A 65 10.88 6.85 1.65
C GLY A 65 11.69 7.38 0.46
N TRP A 66 11.67 8.69 0.23
CA TRP A 66 12.44 9.33 -0.83
C TRP A 66 13.95 9.14 -0.66
N GLU A 67 14.45 9.20 0.57
CA GLU A 67 15.86 8.97 0.87
C GLU A 67 16.31 7.55 0.50
N TYR A 68 15.50 6.54 0.81
CA TYR A 68 15.78 5.17 0.39
C TYR A 68 15.85 5.04 -1.14
N PHE A 69 14.90 5.62 -1.88
CA PHE A 69 14.94 5.60 -3.35
C PHE A 69 16.14 6.35 -3.91
N ARG A 70 16.54 7.49 -3.33
CA ARG A 70 17.76 8.22 -3.74
C ARG A 70 19.03 7.41 -3.47
N GLU A 71 19.08 6.69 -2.36
CA GLU A 71 20.21 5.81 -2.02
C GLU A 71 20.29 4.62 -2.99
N LEU A 72 19.15 3.97 -3.27
CA LEU A 72 19.08 2.89 -4.25
C LEU A 72 19.49 3.37 -5.65
N ALA A 73 19.03 4.55 -6.07
CA ALA A 73 19.44 5.16 -7.34
C ALA A 73 20.96 5.39 -7.42
N ARG A 74 21.59 5.88 -6.32
CA ARG A 74 23.05 6.02 -6.24
C ARG A 74 23.81 4.68 -6.34
N ARG A 75 23.14 3.56 -6.05
CA ARG A 75 23.67 2.20 -6.21
C ARG A 75 23.32 1.56 -7.57
N GLY A 76 22.75 2.33 -8.49
CA GLY A 76 22.40 1.88 -9.83
C GLY A 76 21.06 1.14 -9.93
N PHE A 77 20.18 1.26 -8.93
CA PHE A 77 18.81 0.78 -9.05
C PHE A 77 17.95 1.78 -9.83
N GLU A 78 17.12 1.29 -10.73
CA GLU A 78 16.23 2.09 -11.55
C GLU A 78 14.76 1.88 -11.17
N LEU A 79 13.92 2.88 -11.47
CA LEU A 79 12.48 2.73 -11.42
C LEU A 79 12.03 2.07 -12.72
N PRO A 80 11.48 0.84 -12.70
CA PRO A 80 11.14 0.17 -13.93
C PRO A 80 9.84 0.73 -14.54
N ALA A 81 9.84 0.91 -15.85
CA ALA A 81 8.64 1.12 -16.64
C ALA A 81 7.91 -0.21 -16.92
N PRO A 82 6.59 -0.19 -17.21
CA PRO A 82 5.85 -1.37 -17.63
C PRO A 82 6.53 -2.05 -18.83
N GLY A 83 6.67 -3.38 -18.75
CA GLY A 83 7.29 -4.17 -19.83
C GLY A 83 8.82 -4.22 -19.82
N MET A 84 9.49 -3.54 -18.89
CA MET A 84 10.95 -3.70 -18.71
C MET A 84 11.32 -5.08 -18.20
N LEU A 85 12.43 -5.61 -18.71
CA LEU A 85 13.00 -6.86 -18.23
C LEU A 85 13.71 -6.66 -16.88
N PRO A 86 13.73 -7.67 -16.00
CA PRO A 86 14.45 -7.59 -14.73
C PRO A 86 15.97 -7.53 -14.94
N GLY A 87 16.70 -6.97 -13.97
CA GLY A 87 18.15 -6.82 -14.07
C GLY A 87 18.93 -8.13 -14.31
N ALA A 88 18.40 -9.26 -13.85
CA ALA A 88 18.95 -10.59 -14.12
C ALA A 88 19.02 -10.96 -15.62
N LEU A 89 18.32 -10.21 -16.49
CA LEU A 89 18.33 -10.36 -17.95
C LEU A 89 19.11 -9.21 -18.64
N GLY A 90 20.07 -8.61 -17.95
CA GLY A 90 20.97 -7.60 -18.51
C GLY A 90 20.47 -6.15 -18.40
N GLN A 91 19.44 -5.90 -17.59
CA GLN A 91 18.98 -4.55 -17.23
C GLN A 91 19.60 -4.11 -15.89
N ALA A 92 19.40 -2.85 -15.51
CA ALA A 92 19.72 -2.41 -14.16
C ALA A 92 18.85 -3.14 -13.11
N PRO A 93 19.33 -3.32 -11.87
CA PRO A 93 18.47 -3.75 -10.79
C PRO A 93 17.33 -2.74 -10.58
N ALA A 94 16.15 -3.21 -10.16
CA ALA A 94 14.96 -2.37 -10.05
C ALA A 94 14.59 -2.07 -8.59
N ALA A 95 14.19 -0.82 -8.31
CA ALA A 95 13.57 -0.42 -7.06
C ALA A 95 12.05 -0.27 -7.27
N LEU A 96 11.26 -1.04 -6.52
CA LEU A 96 9.79 -1.07 -6.67
C LEU A 96 9.12 -0.39 -5.48
N GLU A 97 8.16 0.50 -5.75
CA GLU A 97 7.20 0.93 -4.73
C GLU A 97 6.12 -0.14 -4.58
N VAL A 98 5.87 -0.58 -3.35
CA VAL A 98 4.86 -1.59 -3.03
C VAL A 98 3.92 -1.07 -1.95
N TYR A 99 2.62 -1.23 -2.18
CA TYR A 99 1.60 -1.02 -1.17
C TYR A 99 1.04 -2.37 -0.69
N PRO A 100 1.43 -2.87 0.50
CA PRO A 100 1.09 -4.22 0.95
C PRO A 100 -0.41 -4.49 1.01
N HIS A 101 -1.23 -3.51 1.41
CA HIS A 101 -2.68 -3.69 1.44
C HIS A 101 -3.27 -3.96 0.05
N ALA A 102 -2.80 -3.26 -0.98
CA ALA A 102 -3.19 -3.55 -2.36
C ALA A 102 -2.65 -4.91 -2.83
N SER A 103 -1.43 -5.28 -2.44
CA SER A 103 -0.85 -6.59 -2.76
C SER A 103 -1.71 -7.74 -2.25
N PHE A 104 -2.12 -7.68 -0.97
CA PHE A 104 -3.04 -8.69 -0.41
C PHE A 104 -4.41 -8.67 -1.06
N SER A 105 -4.93 -7.48 -1.39
CA SER A 105 -6.26 -7.36 -2.02
C SER A 105 -6.25 -7.97 -3.42
N ALA A 106 -5.20 -7.69 -4.20
CA ALA A 106 -4.97 -8.24 -5.53
C ALA A 106 -4.87 -9.77 -5.49
N LEU A 107 -4.00 -10.33 -4.65
CA LEU A 107 -3.84 -11.78 -4.49
C LEU A 107 -5.13 -12.49 -4.10
N LEU A 108 -5.92 -11.90 -3.20
CA LEU A 108 -7.17 -12.50 -2.73
C LEU A 108 -8.34 -12.30 -3.69
N GLY A 109 -8.27 -11.34 -4.62
CA GLY A 109 -9.41 -10.90 -5.40
C GLY A 109 -10.47 -10.15 -4.57
N GLY A 110 -10.15 -9.73 -3.34
CA GLY A 110 -11.03 -8.95 -2.45
C GLY A 110 -10.26 -8.34 -1.28
N THR A 111 -10.83 -7.32 -0.65
CA THR A 111 -10.19 -6.54 0.42
C THR A 111 -10.22 -7.33 1.73
N PRO A 112 -9.08 -7.74 2.31
CA PRO A 112 -9.05 -8.53 3.54
C PRO A 112 -9.49 -7.70 4.76
N PRO A 113 -9.84 -8.35 5.89
CA PRO A 113 -10.02 -7.68 7.17
C PRO A 113 -8.78 -6.85 7.58
N SER A 114 -8.99 -5.93 8.52
CA SER A 114 -7.94 -5.02 9.01
C SER A 114 -6.67 -5.75 9.43
N LYS A 115 -5.50 -5.23 9.02
CA LYS A 115 -4.18 -5.84 9.33
C LYS A 115 -3.85 -5.89 10.81
N SER A 116 -4.49 -5.05 11.63
CA SER A 116 -4.34 -5.05 13.09
C SER A 116 -5.30 -6.01 13.82
N SER A 117 -6.23 -6.64 13.09
CA SER A 117 -7.15 -7.63 13.66
C SER A 117 -6.57 -9.04 13.54
N ARG A 118 -6.91 -9.93 14.49
CA ARG A 118 -6.52 -11.35 14.44
C ARG A 118 -6.95 -12.02 13.13
N ALA A 119 -8.16 -11.72 12.65
CA ALA A 119 -8.69 -12.22 11.39
C ALA A 119 -7.86 -11.75 10.18
N GLY A 120 -7.49 -10.48 10.14
CA GLY A 120 -6.71 -9.91 9.03
C GLY A 120 -5.24 -10.33 9.04
N LEU A 121 -4.63 -10.53 10.22
CA LEU A 121 -3.31 -11.16 10.33
C LEU A 121 -3.34 -12.59 9.81
N ARG A 122 -4.33 -13.38 10.26
CA ARG A 122 -4.47 -14.77 9.82
C ARG A 122 -4.70 -14.88 8.31
N ALA A 123 -5.54 -14.02 7.75
CA ALA A 123 -5.75 -13.96 6.30
C ALA A 123 -4.42 -13.73 5.55
N ARG A 124 -3.61 -12.75 5.98
CA ARG A 124 -2.30 -12.44 5.36
C ARG A 124 -1.31 -13.59 5.46
N VAL A 125 -1.20 -14.22 6.64
CA VAL A 125 -0.35 -15.41 6.84
C VAL A 125 -0.75 -16.53 5.88
N VAL A 126 -2.04 -16.85 5.82
CA VAL A 126 -2.52 -17.93 4.94
C VAL A 126 -2.34 -17.57 3.47
N THR A 127 -2.55 -16.30 3.07
CA THR A 127 -2.27 -15.84 1.71
C THR A 127 -0.81 -16.07 1.32
N LEU A 128 0.15 -15.57 2.12
CA LEU A 128 1.58 -15.70 1.82
C LEU A 128 2.03 -17.17 1.78
N ARG A 129 1.58 -18.00 2.73
CA ARG A 129 1.86 -19.44 2.72
C ARG A 129 1.27 -20.14 1.49
N SER A 130 0.03 -19.79 1.11
CA SER A 130 -0.62 -20.42 -0.03
C SER A 130 0.03 -20.06 -1.37
N VAL A 131 0.70 -18.92 -1.49
CA VAL A 131 1.49 -18.55 -2.67
C VAL A 131 2.95 -19.03 -2.59
N GLY A 132 3.29 -19.87 -1.60
CA GLY A 132 4.58 -20.53 -1.48
C GLY A 132 5.64 -19.77 -0.69
N VAL A 133 5.32 -18.65 -0.03
CA VAL A 133 6.28 -17.96 0.85
C VAL A 133 6.46 -18.76 2.13
N VAL A 134 7.70 -19.09 2.47
CA VAL A 134 8.07 -19.86 3.66
C VAL A 134 8.90 -18.99 4.59
N TRP A 135 8.61 -19.07 5.89
CA TRP A 135 9.36 -18.45 6.98
C TRP A 135 9.15 -19.30 8.24
N ASP A 136 9.98 -19.17 9.27
CA ASP A 136 9.91 -20.08 10.43
C ASP A 136 9.58 -19.37 11.75
N GLU A 137 9.62 -18.03 11.76
CA GLU A 137 9.43 -17.23 12.96
C GLU A 137 8.02 -16.62 13.07
N TYR A 138 7.70 -16.08 14.24
CA TYR A 138 6.49 -15.27 14.42
C TYR A 138 6.63 -13.94 13.70
N PHE A 139 5.66 -13.60 12.85
CA PHE A 139 5.64 -12.37 12.07
C PHE A 139 4.45 -11.50 12.51
N ASP A 140 4.72 -10.26 12.87
CA ASP A 140 3.71 -9.22 13.04
C ASP A 140 3.24 -8.67 11.68
N HIS A 141 2.36 -7.66 11.69
CA HIS A 141 1.84 -7.12 10.43
C HIS A 141 2.91 -6.44 9.58
N ASP A 142 3.93 -5.83 10.18
CA ASP A 142 4.99 -5.14 9.44
C ASP A 142 5.94 -6.15 8.77
N SER A 143 6.24 -7.25 9.45
CA SER A 143 6.99 -8.36 8.87
C SER A 143 6.25 -9.03 7.71
N LEU A 144 4.91 -9.16 7.81
CA LEU A 144 4.07 -9.67 6.70
C LEU A 144 3.99 -8.67 5.53
N ASP A 145 3.98 -7.37 5.81
CA ASP A 145 4.02 -6.32 4.80
C ASP A 145 5.37 -6.33 4.05
N ALA A 146 6.47 -6.57 4.75
CA ALA A 146 7.80 -6.77 4.14
C ALA A 146 7.87 -8.04 3.26
N LEU A 147 7.28 -9.15 3.69
CA LEU A 147 7.17 -10.36 2.85
C LEU A 147 6.31 -10.12 1.61
N ALA A 148 5.24 -9.33 1.70
CA ALA A 148 4.45 -8.94 0.54
C ALA A 148 5.29 -8.13 -0.45
N ALA A 149 6.13 -7.20 0.03
CA ALA A 149 7.06 -6.46 -0.82
C ALA A 149 8.12 -7.36 -1.50
N ALA A 150 8.72 -8.28 -0.74
CA ALA A 150 9.67 -9.26 -1.29
C ALA A 150 9.02 -10.18 -2.33
N LEU A 151 7.79 -10.66 -2.07
CA LEU A 151 7.01 -11.43 -3.03
C LEU A 151 6.71 -10.63 -4.30
N THR A 152 6.36 -9.35 -4.18
CA THR A 152 6.14 -8.48 -5.34
C THR A 152 7.40 -8.34 -6.19
N ALA A 153 8.56 -8.13 -5.57
CA ALA A 153 9.84 -8.11 -6.29
C ALA A 153 10.13 -9.47 -6.98
N TRP A 154 9.87 -10.58 -6.30
CA TRP A 154 10.01 -11.92 -6.90
C TRP A 154 9.06 -12.14 -8.08
N ARG A 155 7.81 -11.68 -7.98
CA ARG A 155 6.83 -11.74 -9.08
C ARG A 155 7.22 -10.82 -10.23
N PHE A 156 7.79 -9.66 -9.94
CA PHE A 156 8.33 -8.75 -10.95
C PHE A 156 9.41 -9.42 -11.77
N VAL A 157 10.38 -10.11 -11.13
CA VAL A 157 11.42 -10.82 -11.88
C VAL A 157 10.91 -11.99 -12.73
N GLN A 158 9.70 -12.48 -12.43
CA GLN A 158 9.01 -13.52 -13.19
C GLN A 158 8.11 -12.98 -14.31
N GLY A 159 7.99 -11.66 -14.47
CA GLY A 159 6.98 -11.06 -15.37
C GLY A 159 5.54 -11.26 -14.89
N ARG A 160 5.34 -11.48 -13.58
CA ARG A 160 4.05 -11.76 -12.93
C ARG A 160 3.61 -10.66 -11.96
N ALA A 161 4.18 -9.47 -12.09
CA ALA A 161 3.75 -8.29 -11.36
C ALA A 161 3.21 -7.24 -12.33
N THR A 162 2.18 -6.52 -11.90
CA THR A 162 1.51 -5.49 -12.70
C THR A 162 1.62 -4.15 -12.00
N PRO A 163 2.04 -3.08 -12.70
CA PRO A 163 2.05 -1.74 -12.16
C PRO A 163 0.67 -1.08 -12.22
N VAL A 164 0.39 -0.18 -11.27
CA VAL A 164 -0.69 0.80 -11.35
C VAL A 164 -0.09 2.20 -11.19
N GLY A 165 -0.57 3.18 -11.95
CA GLY A 165 0.01 4.52 -12.05
C GLY A 165 0.53 4.87 -13.44
N ASP A 166 1.42 5.87 -13.50
CA ASP A 166 2.00 6.38 -14.74
C ASP A 166 3.45 6.83 -14.54
N ASP A 167 4.18 7.11 -15.63
CA ASP A 167 5.57 7.57 -15.58
C ASP A 167 5.74 8.91 -14.86
N ARG A 168 4.65 9.69 -14.71
CA ARG A 168 4.68 11.03 -14.13
C ARG A 168 4.68 10.97 -12.60
N ASP A 169 3.82 10.13 -12.03
CA ASP A 169 3.60 10.02 -10.59
C ASP A 169 4.23 8.74 -9.99
N GLY A 170 4.80 7.89 -10.85
CA GLY A 170 5.38 6.60 -10.50
C GLY A 170 4.35 5.47 -10.42
N TYR A 171 4.87 4.26 -10.18
CA TYR A 171 4.10 3.03 -10.18
C TYR A 171 4.11 2.35 -8.81
N ILE A 172 2.94 1.87 -8.38
CA ILE A 172 2.84 0.84 -7.34
C ILE A 172 2.76 -0.52 -8.03
N TRP A 173 3.62 -1.45 -7.63
CA TRP A 173 3.63 -2.80 -8.19
C TRP A 173 2.78 -3.77 -7.38
N LEU A 174 1.99 -4.59 -8.06
CA LEU A 174 1.11 -5.61 -7.48
C LEU A 174 1.56 -7.01 -7.90
N PRO A 175 1.57 -8.02 -7.00
CA PRO A 175 2.13 -9.36 -7.25
C PRO A 175 1.17 -10.28 -8.03
N VAL A 176 0.46 -9.73 -9.01
CA VAL A 176 -0.47 -10.43 -9.90
C VAL A 176 -0.23 -10.00 -11.34
N THR A 177 -0.61 -10.84 -12.30
CA THR A 177 -0.63 -10.50 -13.72
C THR A 177 -1.76 -9.54 -14.07
N GLU A 178 -1.68 -8.89 -15.23
CA GLU A 178 -2.69 -7.92 -15.67
C GLU A 178 -4.09 -8.57 -15.78
N HIS A 179 -4.16 -9.82 -16.25
CA HIS A 179 -5.41 -10.57 -16.34
C HIS A 179 -6.00 -10.93 -14.96
N GLU A 180 -5.16 -11.09 -13.93
CA GLU A 180 -5.61 -11.36 -12.56
C GLU A 180 -6.07 -10.09 -11.84
N LEU A 181 -5.66 -8.90 -12.30
CA LEU A 181 -6.01 -7.63 -11.70
C LEU A 181 -7.49 -7.28 -11.95
N ARG A 182 -8.31 -7.36 -10.91
CA ARG A 182 -9.76 -7.09 -11.01
C ARG A 182 -10.07 -5.60 -11.17
N PRO A 183 -11.18 -5.25 -11.87
CA PRO A 183 -11.63 -3.86 -11.99
C PRO A 183 -12.15 -3.27 -10.66
N SER A 184 -12.58 -4.11 -9.71
CA SER A 184 -13.02 -3.68 -8.38
C SER A 184 -12.91 -4.81 -7.36
N TYR A 185 -12.68 -4.42 -6.10
CA TYR A 185 -12.52 -5.32 -4.94
C TYR A 185 -13.61 -5.07 -3.90
N GLY A 186 -14.35 -6.13 -3.54
CA GLY A 186 -15.30 -6.12 -2.43
C GLY A 186 -14.63 -6.45 -1.11
N ARG A 187 -15.22 -6.02 0.02
CA ARG A 187 -14.71 -6.40 1.35
C ARG A 187 -14.98 -7.87 1.63
N PHE A 188 -14.00 -8.55 2.20
CA PHE A 188 -14.12 -9.93 2.65
C PHE A 188 -14.26 -10.03 4.17
N THR A 189 -15.09 -10.97 4.60
CA THR A 189 -15.04 -11.60 5.92
C THR A 189 -13.78 -12.47 6.07
N GLU A 190 -13.45 -12.88 7.30
CA GLU A 190 -12.35 -13.84 7.51
C GLU A 190 -12.56 -15.13 6.70
N ARG A 191 -13.78 -15.66 6.69
CA ARG A 191 -14.12 -16.90 5.98
C ARG A 191 -13.87 -16.78 4.48
N GLU A 192 -14.30 -15.68 3.86
CA GLU A 192 -14.09 -15.43 2.43
C GLU A 192 -12.61 -15.26 2.10
N ALA A 193 -11.88 -14.49 2.90
CA ALA A 193 -10.45 -14.28 2.70
C ALA A 193 -9.66 -15.61 2.80
N LEU A 194 -9.97 -16.46 3.78
CA LEU A 194 -9.33 -17.77 3.92
C LEU A 194 -9.73 -18.75 2.81
N ALA A 195 -10.98 -18.71 2.35
CA ALA A 195 -11.42 -19.52 1.23
C ALA A 195 -10.69 -19.10 -0.07
N ALA A 196 -10.58 -17.81 -0.33
CA ALA A 196 -9.82 -17.27 -1.46
C ALA A 196 -8.33 -17.64 -1.36
N ALA A 197 -7.70 -17.42 -0.20
CA ALA A 197 -6.30 -17.75 0.02
C ALA A 197 -5.99 -19.23 -0.22
N ARG A 198 -6.88 -20.16 0.14
CA ARG A 198 -6.67 -21.60 -0.11
C ARG A 198 -6.70 -21.97 -1.59
N ARG A 199 -7.43 -21.21 -2.43
CA ARG A 199 -7.47 -21.43 -3.88
C ARG A 199 -6.19 -20.99 -4.59
N LEU A 200 -5.34 -20.20 -3.93
CA LEU A 200 -4.04 -19.80 -4.45
C LEU A 200 -3.01 -20.93 -4.45
N ARG A 201 -3.31 -22.06 -3.78
CA ARG A 201 -2.50 -23.28 -3.83
C ARG A 201 -2.73 -23.97 -5.18
N GLY A 202 -2.04 -23.47 -6.20
CA GLY A 202 -1.82 -24.15 -7.48
C GLY A 202 -0.49 -24.87 -7.46
#